data_AF-A0A7X8XWA9-F1
#
_entry.id   AF-A0A7X8XWA9-F1
#
_cell.length_a   1.000
_cell.length_b   1.000
_cell.length_c   1.000
_cell.angle_alpha   90.00
_cell.angle_beta   90.00
_cell.angle_gamma   90.00
#
_symmetry.space_group_name_H-M   'P 1'
#
loop_
_entity.id
_entity.type
_entity.pdbx_description
1 polymer ?
#
loop_
_entity_poly.entity_id
_entity_poly.type
_entity_poly.pdbx_seq_one_letter_code
_entity_poly.pdbx_strand_id
1 'polypeptide(L)'
;MIRYVKIKTFTFYLVLLLFSSVSCKKSKDDLSKIDFVSNAMNEQIQADTSMTNFILPYKKELDAQMDQVIARVNEDLTIDYPNNKLGNFVCDLSVYVVEKETGNTIDLCIMNNGGFRASIFKGDISKRHAFKLMPFDNQLVIARLKGSDLEDLFEYVAEYKAPVSGIQLGIKEGKPYEPLVGGEKVDPNKQYAVLTTDYLFEGGDNMAFFKKSKNSSMTDILLRDAIIDYCVDVKEVKVNHGKRLYDVK
;
A
#
# COMPACT_ATOMS: atom_id res chain seq x y z
N MET A 1 -68.35 39.93 49.12
CA MET A 1 -68.28 38.52 48.65
C MET A 1 -67.23 38.36 47.53
N ILE A 2 -65.97 38.78 47.75
CA ILE A 2 -64.91 38.88 46.69
C ILE A 2 -63.54 38.30 47.14
N ARG A 3 -63.43 37.71 48.34
CA ARG A 3 -62.13 37.24 48.88
C ARG A 3 -61.79 35.75 48.63
N TYR A 4 -62.74 34.92 48.23
CA TYR A 4 -62.54 33.45 48.12
C TYR A 4 -62.01 32.96 46.75
N VAL A 5 -62.15 33.74 45.67
CA VAL A 5 -61.79 33.30 44.31
C VAL A 5 -60.29 33.43 44.03
N LYS A 6 -59.61 34.47 44.57
CA LYS A 6 -58.17 34.70 44.32
C LYS A 6 -57.24 33.65 44.96
N ILE A 7 -57.65 33.05 46.09
CA ILE A 7 -56.84 32.03 46.80
C ILE A 7 -56.79 30.73 45.99
N LYS A 8 -57.93 30.25 45.45
CA LYS A 8 -57.95 29.01 44.64
C LYS A 8 -57.16 29.13 43.34
N THR A 9 -57.18 30.29 42.68
CA THR A 9 -56.35 30.52 41.48
C THR A 9 -54.86 30.61 41.81
N PHE A 10 -54.48 31.22 42.94
CA PHE A 10 -53.08 31.30 43.35
C PHE A 10 -52.52 29.92 43.73
N THR A 11 -53.28 29.10 44.46
CA THR A 11 -52.90 27.72 44.77
C THR A 11 -52.81 26.86 43.51
N PHE A 12 -53.68 27.08 42.52
CA PHE A 12 -53.64 26.37 41.24
C PHE A 12 -52.38 26.71 40.42
N TYR A 13 -52.00 27.99 40.33
CA TYR A 13 -50.75 28.39 39.66
C TYR A 13 -49.51 27.93 40.43
N LEU A 14 -49.53 27.90 41.76
CA LEU A 14 -48.42 27.38 42.57
C LEU A 14 -48.22 25.87 42.37
N VAL A 15 -49.31 25.10 42.27
CA VAL A 15 -49.27 23.66 41.98
C VAL A 15 -48.83 23.40 40.54
N LEU A 16 -49.27 24.21 39.57
CA LEU A 16 -48.81 24.11 38.17
C LEU A 16 -47.30 24.39 38.04
N LEU A 17 -46.78 25.37 38.81
CA LEU A 17 -45.36 25.71 38.84
C LEU A 17 -44.52 24.60 39.51
N LEU A 18 -45.05 23.96 40.56
CA LEU A 18 -44.45 22.79 41.22
C LEU A 18 -44.47 21.52 40.35
N PHE A 19 -45.39 21.37 39.40
CA PHE A 19 -45.39 20.25 38.45
C PHE A 19 -44.43 20.46 37.27
N SER A 20 -44.00 21.69 36.99
CA SER A 20 -43.07 21.99 35.89
C SER A 20 -41.58 21.76 36.23
N SER A 21 -41.26 21.52 37.51
CA SER A 21 -39.89 21.25 37.97
C SER A 21 -39.53 19.76 38.02
N VAL A 22 -40.47 18.86 37.72
CA VAL A 22 -40.17 17.44 37.44
C VAL A 22 -39.79 17.30 35.97
N SER A 23 -38.82 18.10 35.55
CA SER A 23 -38.14 17.96 34.26
C SER A 23 -37.33 16.66 34.31
N CYS A 24 -37.54 15.80 33.32
CA CYS A 24 -36.77 14.58 33.09
C CYS A 24 -35.27 14.81 33.34
N LYS A 25 -34.74 14.22 34.42
CA LYS A 25 -33.32 13.87 34.43
C LYS A 25 -33.15 12.85 33.30
N LYS A 26 -32.62 13.29 32.15
CA LYS A 26 -31.98 12.35 31.22
C LYS A 26 -30.92 11.65 32.05
N SER A 27 -31.08 10.34 32.32
CA SER A 27 -29.92 9.55 32.70
C SER A 27 -28.95 9.75 31.55
N LYS A 28 -27.77 10.30 31.86
CA LYS A 28 -26.63 9.96 31.02
C LYS A 28 -26.44 8.49 31.33
N ASP A 29 -26.94 7.62 30.46
CA ASP A 29 -26.42 6.26 30.41
C ASP A 29 -24.95 6.44 30.03
N ASP A 30 -24.13 6.62 31.05
CA ASP A 30 -22.69 6.55 30.92
C ASP A 30 -22.46 5.13 30.46
N LEU A 31 -21.98 4.97 29.22
CA LEU A 31 -21.52 3.70 28.66
C LEU A 31 -20.37 3.21 29.56
N SER A 32 -20.73 2.60 30.68
CA SER A 32 -19.82 2.23 31.75
C SER A 32 -19.13 0.90 31.47
N LYS A 33 -19.56 0.19 30.42
CA LYS A 33 -18.91 -1.02 29.94
C LYS A 33 -19.31 -1.33 28.49
N ILE A 34 -18.30 -1.47 27.65
CA ILE A 34 -18.40 -2.26 26.43
C ILE A 34 -17.78 -3.60 26.78
N ASP A 35 -18.59 -4.63 26.96
CA ASP A 35 -18.09 -6.00 27.14
C ASP A 35 -17.62 -6.52 25.78
N PHE A 36 -16.33 -6.32 25.48
CA PHE A 36 -15.69 -6.95 24.33
C PHE A 36 -15.49 -8.44 24.60
N VAL A 37 -16.32 -9.28 23.99
CA VAL A 37 -16.03 -10.71 23.89
C VAL A 37 -15.13 -10.92 22.68
N SER A 38 -13.82 -10.96 22.91
CA SER A 38 -12.86 -11.38 21.88
C SER A 38 -12.94 -12.89 21.72
N ASN A 39 -13.67 -13.35 20.71
CA ASN A 39 -13.57 -14.75 20.28
C ASN A 39 -12.28 -14.89 19.48
N ALA A 40 -11.19 -15.24 20.16
CA ALA A 40 -9.93 -15.54 19.50
C ALA A 40 -10.13 -16.77 18.60
N MET A 41 -9.96 -16.60 17.29
CA MET A 41 -9.83 -17.74 16.40
C MET A 41 -8.54 -18.48 16.75
N ASN A 42 -8.66 -19.68 17.30
CA ASN A 42 -7.53 -20.53 17.68
C ASN A 42 -7.72 -21.95 17.15
N GLU A 43 -6.68 -22.77 17.26
CA GLU A 43 -6.67 -24.16 16.79
C GLU A 43 -7.63 -25.09 17.56
N GLN A 44 -8.24 -24.61 18.65
CA GLN A 44 -9.20 -25.38 19.45
C GLN A 44 -10.62 -25.35 18.85
N ILE A 45 -10.88 -24.44 17.92
CA ILE A 45 -12.15 -24.40 17.19
C ILE A 45 -12.11 -25.49 16.11
N GLN A 46 -12.90 -26.54 16.32
CA GLN A 46 -13.02 -27.62 15.35
C GLN A 46 -13.61 -27.09 14.04
N ALA A 47 -12.93 -27.37 12.93
CA ALA A 47 -13.43 -27.02 11.60
C ALA A 47 -14.76 -27.73 11.32
N ASP A 48 -15.74 -26.98 10.81
CA ASP A 48 -17.01 -27.54 10.37
C ASP A 48 -16.79 -28.44 9.16
N THR A 49 -17.15 -29.72 9.30
CA THR A 49 -16.91 -30.72 8.24
C THR A 49 -17.76 -30.45 6.99
N SER A 50 -18.96 -29.90 7.14
CA SER A 50 -19.82 -29.53 6.01
C SER A 50 -19.21 -28.37 5.21
N MET A 51 -18.71 -27.34 5.90
CA MET A 51 -18.02 -26.21 5.28
C MET A 51 -16.71 -26.64 4.63
N THR A 52 -15.95 -27.52 5.31
CA THR A 52 -14.70 -28.08 4.77
C THR A 52 -14.95 -28.82 3.46
N ASN A 53 -15.94 -29.72 3.44
CA ASN A 53 -16.30 -30.49 2.26
C ASN A 53 -16.83 -29.59 1.12
N PHE A 54 -17.53 -28.51 1.47
CA PHE A 54 -18.00 -27.52 0.50
C PHE A 54 -16.85 -26.77 -0.18
N ILE A 55 -15.82 -26.34 0.56
CA ILE A 55 -14.70 -25.54 0.03
C ILE A 55 -13.63 -26.41 -0.67
N LEU A 56 -13.47 -27.67 -0.24
CA LEU A 56 -12.41 -28.56 -0.70
C LEU A 56 -12.25 -28.66 -2.24
N PRO A 57 -13.30 -28.84 -3.06
CA PRO A 57 -13.14 -28.93 -4.51
C PRO A 57 -12.56 -27.64 -5.13
N TYR A 58 -13.06 -26.46 -4.70
CA TYR A 58 -12.55 -25.17 -5.16
C TYR A 58 -11.10 -24.94 -4.72
N LYS A 59 -10.79 -25.30 -3.47
CA LYS A 59 -9.43 -25.23 -2.95
C LYS A 59 -8.47 -26.08 -3.77
N LYS A 60 -8.87 -27.31 -4.12
CA LYS A 60 -8.02 -28.22 -4.92
C LYS A 60 -7.74 -27.66 -6.30
N GLU A 61 -8.74 -27.12 -6.99
CA GLU A 61 -8.58 -26.52 -8.30
C GLU A 61 -7.69 -25.26 -8.24
N LEU A 62 -7.95 -24.39 -7.26
CA LEU A 62 -7.14 -23.19 -7.04
C LEU A 62 -5.69 -23.54 -6.70
N ASP A 63 -5.46 -24.50 -5.82
CA ASP A 63 -4.12 -24.92 -5.43
C ASP A 63 -3.34 -25.44 -6.65
N ALA A 64 -3.97 -26.22 -7.53
CA ALA A 64 -3.33 -26.68 -8.76
C ALA A 64 -2.88 -25.52 -9.67
N GLN A 65 -3.67 -24.45 -9.77
CA GLN A 65 -3.29 -23.26 -10.55
C GLN A 65 -2.19 -22.46 -9.84
N MET A 66 -2.30 -22.29 -8.53
CA MET A 66 -1.39 -21.47 -7.73
C MET A 66 -0.01 -22.08 -7.57
N ASP A 67 0.08 -23.42 -7.54
CA ASP A 67 1.33 -24.16 -7.38
C ASP A 67 2.05 -24.42 -8.71
N GLN A 68 1.50 -23.95 -9.83
CA GLN A 68 2.19 -23.95 -11.11
C GLN A 68 3.48 -23.12 -11.01
N VAL A 69 4.63 -23.76 -11.24
CA VAL A 69 5.94 -23.10 -11.37
C VAL A 69 5.96 -22.27 -12.65
N ILE A 70 6.32 -21.00 -12.52
CA ILE A 70 6.35 -20.01 -13.61
C ILE A 70 7.77 -19.54 -13.92
N ALA A 71 8.68 -19.55 -12.94
CA ALA A 71 10.08 -19.20 -13.11
C ALA A 71 10.96 -19.84 -12.02
N ARG A 72 12.26 -19.56 -12.07
CA ARG A 72 13.25 -19.85 -11.03
C ARG A 72 14.10 -18.64 -10.71
N VAL A 73 14.60 -18.55 -9.47
CA VAL A 73 15.58 -17.55 -9.03
C VAL A 73 16.71 -18.23 -8.27
N ASN A 74 17.94 -17.76 -8.48
CA ASN A 74 19.15 -18.40 -7.94
C ASN A 74 19.61 -17.85 -6.58
N GLU A 75 18.86 -16.93 -6.00
CA GLU A 75 19.14 -16.28 -4.73
C GLU A 75 17.87 -15.86 -4.00
N ASP A 76 18.01 -15.49 -2.73
CA ASP A 76 16.91 -14.97 -1.93
C ASP A 76 16.66 -13.49 -2.23
N LEU A 77 15.39 -13.17 -2.50
CA LEU A 77 14.85 -11.83 -2.66
C LEU A 77 14.08 -11.45 -1.39
N THR A 78 14.76 -10.70 -0.54
CA THR A 78 14.22 -10.15 0.71
C THR A 78 14.31 -8.62 0.69
N ILE A 79 13.57 -7.96 1.59
CA ILE A 79 13.77 -6.54 1.88
C ILE A 79 14.95 -6.43 2.84
N ASP A 80 16.10 -6.05 2.33
CA ASP A 80 17.33 -5.76 3.06
C ASP A 80 17.75 -4.30 2.84
N TYR A 81 18.36 -3.63 3.82
CA TYR A 81 18.80 -2.23 3.65
C TYR A 81 20.31 -2.15 3.53
N PRO A 82 20.87 -1.29 2.65
CA PRO A 82 20.19 -0.35 1.73
C PRO A 82 19.87 -0.95 0.34
N ASN A 83 20.25 -2.19 0.06
CA ASN A 83 20.21 -2.79 -1.29
C ASN A 83 18.82 -3.20 -1.77
N ASN A 84 17.88 -3.42 -0.85
CA ASN A 84 16.48 -3.77 -1.04
C ASN A 84 16.23 -4.66 -2.26
N LYS A 85 16.85 -5.85 -2.28
CA LYS A 85 16.92 -6.69 -3.47
C LYS A 85 15.53 -7.03 -4.02
N LEU A 86 14.59 -7.40 -3.14
CA LEU A 86 13.23 -7.71 -3.53
C LEU A 86 12.53 -6.51 -4.18
N GLY A 87 12.52 -5.36 -3.52
CA GLY A 87 11.79 -4.21 -4.04
C GLY A 87 12.44 -3.64 -5.31
N ASN A 88 13.77 -3.63 -5.37
CA ASN A 88 14.51 -3.23 -6.56
C ASN A 88 14.25 -4.15 -7.75
N PHE A 89 14.18 -5.46 -7.52
CA PHE A 89 13.76 -6.43 -8.52
C PHE A 89 12.33 -6.18 -9.01
N VAL A 90 11.39 -5.89 -8.10
CA VAL A 90 10.00 -5.58 -8.48
C VAL A 90 9.90 -4.28 -9.29
N CYS A 91 10.71 -3.26 -8.98
CA CYS A 91 10.80 -2.06 -9.81
C CYS A 91 11.31 -2.40 -11.23
N ASP A 92 12.38 -3.19 -11.35
CA ASP A 92 12.96 -3.56 -12.65
C ASP A 92 11.99 -4.37 -13.52
N LEU A 93 11.34 -5.37 -12.95
CA LEU A 93 10.38 -6.19 -13.69
C LEU A 93 9.16 -5.38 -14.12
N SER A 94 8.73 -4.41 -13.28
CA SER A 94 7.58 -3.57 -13.61
C SER A 94 7.90 -2.64 -14.78
N VAL A 95 9.11 -2.08 -14.80
CA VAL A 95 9.62 -1.34 -15.96
C VAL A 95 9.61 -2.23 -17.19
N TYR A 96 10.21 -3.42 -17.12
CA TYR A 96 10.26 -4.35 -18.26
C TYR A 96 8.87 -4.65 -18.83
N VAL A 97 7.90 -5.01 -17.98
CA VAL A 97 6.55 -5.37 -18.41
C VAL A 97 5.85 -4.16 -19.02
N VAL A 98 5.89 -3.00 -18.37
CA VAL A 98 5.20 -1.80 -18.87
C VAL A 98 5.77 -1.33 -20.19
N GLU A 99 7.10 -1.31 -20.34
CA GLU A 99 7.74 -0.92 -21.60
C GLU A 99 7.37 -1.90 -22.73
N LYS A 100 7.34 -3.21 -22.43
CA LYS A 100 6.97 -4.25 -23.40
C LYS A 100 5.51 -4.15 -23.84
N GLU A 101 4.57 -4.03 -22.89
CA GLU A 101 3.13 -4.10 -23.16
C GLU A 101 2.58 -2.77 -23.71
N THR A 102 3.15 -1.63 -23.29
CA THR A 102 2.60 -0.31 -23.64
C THR A 102 3.44 0.45 -24.66
N GLY A 103 4.70 0.06 -24.87
CA GLY A 103 5.66 0.81 -25.71
C GLY A 103 6.11 2.15 -25.12
N ASN A 104 5.66 2.51 -23.91
CA ASN A 104 6.14 3.70 -23.22
C ASN A 104 7.52 3.45 -22.63
N THR A 105 8.47 4.37 -22.83
CA THR A 105 9.75 4.37 -22.10
C THR A 105 9.56 4.88 -20.68
N ILE A 106 10.16 4.20 -19.70
CA ILE A 106 10.16 4.57 -18.28
C ILE A 106 11.55 5.05 -17.87
N ASP A 107 11.65 6.26 -17.32
CA ASP A 107 12.94 6.81 -16.89
C ASP A 107 13.34 6.27 -15.51
N LEU A 108 12.38 6.12 -14.61
CA LEU A 108 12.60 5.60 -13.25
C LEU A 108 11.34 4.96 -12.68
N CYS A 109 11.53 4.10 -11.70
CA CYS A 109 10.44 3.45 -10.95
C CYS A 109 10.65 3.65 -9.45
N ILE A 110 9.56 3.82 -8.70
CA ILE A 110 9.56 3.83 -7.23
C ILE A 110 8.35 3.08 -6.69
N MET A 111 8.59 2.23 -5.68
CA MET A 111 7.55 1.48 -4.96
C MET A 111 7.72 1.67 -3.45
N ASN A 112 6.78 1.19 -2.65
CA ASN A 112 6.85 1.18 -1.19
C ASN A 112 7.13 -0.22 -0.65
N ASN A 113 7.95 -0.32 0.40
CA ASN A 113 8.23 -1.61 1.04
C ASN A 113 7.00 -2.25 1.68
N GLY A 114 6.06 -1.43 2.17
CA GLY A 114 4.83 -1.92 2.81
C GLY A 114 3.91 -2.72 1.87
N GLY A 115 4.03 -2.51 0.56
CA GLY A 115 3.30 -3.25 -0.46
C GLY A 115 3.72 -4.71 -0.57
N PHE A 116 4.98 -5.02 -0.23
CA PHE A 116 5.54 -6.37 -0.34
C PHE A 116 5.34 -7.16 0.95
N ARG A 117 4.60 -8.27 0.87
CA ARG A 117 4.08 -9.00 2.04
C ARG A 117 4.79 -10.33 2.31
N ALA A 118 5.67 -10.75 1.42
CA ALA A 118 6.47 -11.95 1.55
C ALA A 118 7.80 -11.81 0.81
N SER A 119 8.81 -12.56 1.23
CA SER A 119 10.05 -12.76 0.46
C SER A 119 9.85 -13.81 -0.63
N ILE A 120 10.72 -13.80 -1.64
CA ILE A 120 10.87 -14.90 -2.60
C ILE A 120 12.23 -15.54 -2.33
N PHE A 121 12.24 -16.80 -1.92
CA PHE A 121 13.49 -17.53 -1.66
C PHE A 121 14.01 -18.20 -2.93
N LYS A 122 15.31 -18.49 -2.94
CA LYS A 122 15.97 -19.25 -4.00
C LYS A 122 15.19 -20.52 -4.36
N GLY A 123 15.00 -20.74 -5.66
CA GLY A 123 14.36 -21.93 -6.21
C GLY A 123 13.20 -21.61 -7.14
N ASP A 124 12.22 -22.51 -7.17
CA ASP A 124 11.03 -22.40 -8.01
C ASP A 124 10.10 -21.28 -7.53
N ILE A 125 9.71 -20.40 -8.45
CA ILE A 125 8.71 -19.36 -8.26
C ILE A 125 7.41 -19.87 -8.88
N SER A 126 6.35 -19.89 -8.09
CA SER A 126 4.98 -20.23 -8.53
C SER A 126 4.06 -19.01 -8.51
N LYS A 127 2.87 -19.11 -9.12
CA LYS A 127 1.86 -18.04 -9.03
C LYS A 127 1.51 -17.71 -7.58
N ARG A 128 1.50 -18.71 -6.68
CA ARG A 128 1.30 -18.50 -5.24
C ARG A 128 2.30 -17.52 -4.64
N HIS A 129 3.55 -17.54 -5.09
CA HIS A 129 4.56 -16.60 -4.61
C HIS A 129 4.21 -15.16 -5.00
N ALA A 130 3.73 -14.91 -6.22
CA ALA A 130 3.29 -13.58 -6.64
C ALA A 130 2.10 -13.08 -5.81
N PHE A 131 1.09 -13.92 -5.57
CA PHE A 131 -0.06 -13.56 -4.72
C PHE A 131 0.32 -13.34 -3.25
N LYS A 132 1.29 -14.10 -2.72
CA LYS A 132 1.81 -13.88 -1.36
C LYS A 132 2.64 -12.61 -1.26
N LEU A 133 3.46 -12.30 -2.28
CA LEU A 133 4.29 -11.11 -2.34
C LEU A 133 3.44 -9.85 -2.46
N MET A 134 2.48 -9.83 -3.39
CA MET A 134 1.71 -8.66 -3.76
C MET A 134 0.20 -8.97 -3.79
N PRO A 135 -0.45 -9.07 -2.61
CA PRO A 135 -1.85 -9.49 -2.50
C PRO A 135 -2.86 -8.38 -2.82
N PHE A 136 -2.42 -7.13 -3.01
CA PHE A 136 -3.28 -6.01 -3.37
C PHE A 136 -3.46 -5.92 -4.89
N ASP A 137 -4.61 -5.42 -5.31
CA ASP A 137 -4.95 -5.19 -6.73
C ASP A 137 -4.51 -3.80 -7.19
N ASN A 138 -3.31 -3.40 -6.78
CA ASN A 138 -2.73 -2.12 -7.17
C ASN A 138 -2.36 -2.15 -8.66
N GLN A 139 -2.79 -1.12 -9.40
CA GLN A 139 -2.43 -0.93 -10.81
C GLN A 139 -1.12 -0.16 -10.96
N LEU A 140 -0.36 -0.48 -12.00
CA LEU A 140 0.81 0.28 -12.41
C LEU A 140 0.42 1.58 -13.11
N VAL A 141 1.08 2.67 -12.73
CA VAL A 141 0.79 4.04 -13.20
C VAL A 141 2.08 4.71 -13.64
N ILE A 142 2.04 5.36 -14.80
CA ILE A 142 3.13 6.18 -15.29
C ILE A 142 2.79 7.64 -14.97
N ALA A 143 3.44 8.20 -13.96
CA ALA A 143 3.37 9.61 -13.62
C ALA A 143 4.38 10.42 -14.46
N ARG A 144 4.08 11.69 -14.73
CA ARG A 144 4.97 12.63 -15.44
C ARG A 144 5.38 13.76 -14.51
N LEU A 145 6.60 13.66 -14.00
CA LEU A 145 7.20 14.65 -13.10
C LEU A 145 8.29 15.44 -13.84
N LYS A 146 8.30 16.76 -13.64
CA LYS A 146 9.40 17.60 -14.10
C LYS A 146 10.64 17.29 -13.26
N GLY A 147 11.84 17.38 -13.81
CA GLY A 147 13.07 17.13 -13.06
C GLY A 147 13.20 17.99 -11.80
N SER A 148 12.69 19.24 -11.85
CA SER A 148 12.62 20.13 -10.68
C SER A 148 11.71 19.63 -9.56
N ASP A 149 10.79 18.71 -9.84
CA ASP A 149 9.84 18.15 -8.88
C ASP A 149 10.32 16.82 -8.26
N LEU A 150 11.46 16.29 -8.73
CA LEU A 150 12.02 15.02 -8.24
C LEU A 150 12.74 15.14 -6.89
N GLU A 151 12.99 16.35 -6.39
CA GLU A 151 13.69 16.58 -5.12
C GLU A 151 12.99 15.85 -3.95
N ASP A 152 11.69 16.07 -3.76
CA ASP A 152 10.89 15.40 -2.73
C ASP A 152 10.89 13.87 -2.90
N LEU A 153 10.93 13.38 -4.14
CA LEU A 153 11.04 11.94 -4.42
C LEU A 153 12.38 11.40 -3.93
N PHE A 154 13.49 12.10 -4.22
CA PHE A 154 14.80 11.68 -3.75
C PHE A 154 14.92 11.77 -2.22
N GLU A 155 14.34 12.79 -1.59
CA GLU A 155 14.25 12.87 -0.13
C GLU A 155 13.54 11.64 0.44
N TYR A 156 12.39 11.27 -0.14
CA TYR A 156 11.65 10.07 0.26
C TYR A 156 12.50 8.81 0.11
N VAL A 157 13.19 8.64 -1.03
CA VAL A 157 14.07 7.50 -1.27
C VAL A 157 15.20 7.45 -0.25
N ALA A 158 15.79 8.60 0.10
CA ALA A 158 16.88 8.68 1.07
C ALA A 158 16.41 8.33 2.50
N GLU A 159 15.22 8.80 2.90
CA GLU A 159 14.63 8.58 4.22
C GLU A 159 14.18 7.13 4.40
N TYR A 160 13.37 6.61 3.48
CA TYR A 160 12.73 5.30 3.61
C TYR A 160 13.52 4.15 2.99
N LYS A 161 14.65 4.45 2.33
CA LYS A 161 15.40 3.51 1.48
C LYS A 161 14.45 2.80 0.52
N ALA A 162 13.59 3.59 -0.11
CA ALA A 162 12.53 3.10 -0.98
C ALA A 162 13.14 2.33 -2.15
N PRO A 163 12.51 1.22 -2.58
CA PRO A 163 12.94 0.49 -3.76
C PRO A 163 12.74 1.32 -5.02
N VAL A 164 13.74 1.30 -5.89
CA VAL A 164 13.79 2.14 -7.09
C VAL A 164 14.34 1.38 -8.28
N SER A 165 13.99 1.77 -9.51
CA SER A 165 14.72 1.43 -10.73
C SER A 165 15.09 2.71 -11.48
N GLY A 166 16.18 2.69 -12.24
CA GLY A 166 16.67 3.87 -12.98
C GLY A 166 17.32 4.96 -12.12
N ILE A 167 17.37 4.82 -10.79
CA ILE A 167 17.96 5.79 -9.85
C ILE A 167 19.29 5.29 -9.30
N GLN A 168 20.28 6.20 -9.24
CA GLN A 168 21.44 6.08 -8.36
C GLN A 168 21.48 7.30 -7.43
N LEU A 169 21.59 7.07 -6.13
CA LEU A 169 21.49 8.11 -5.12
C LEU A 169 22.50 7.88 -3.99
N GLY A 170 23.41 8.83 -3.83
CA GLY A 170 24.21 8.96 -2.63
C GLY A 170 23.35 9.48 -1.48
N ILE A 171 23.66 9.07 -0.25
CA ILE A 171 22.97 9.55 0.95
C ILE A 171 24.02 10.08 1.91
N LYS A 172 23.97 11.39 2.17
CA LYS A 172 24.89 12.08 3.08
C LYS A 172 24.08 12.67 4.22
N GLU A 173 24.37 12.25 5.45
CA GLU A 173 23.68 12.73 6.66
C GLU A 173 22.14 12.56 6.57
N GLY A 174 21.69 11.46 5.97
CA GLY A 174 20.26 11.17 5.77
C GLY A 174 19.60 11.95 4.64
N LYS A 175 20.34 12.79 3.91
CA LYS A 175 19.84 13.57 2.78
C LYS A 175 20.33 13.06 1.42
N PRO A 176 19.57 13.28 0.35
CA PRO A 176 20.00 12.99 -1.02
C PRO A 176 21.33 13.67 -1.38
N TYR A 177 22.22 12.96 -2.04
CA TYR A 177 23.51 13.46 -2.53
C TYR A 177 23.74 12.98 -3.97
N GLU A 178 23.84 13.95 -4.89
CA GLU A 178 24.10 13.74 -6.33
C GLU A 178 23.22 12.66 -6.98
N PRO A 179 21.87 12.83 -6.99
CA PRO A 179 20.98 11.88 -7.66
C PRO A 179 21.26 11.82 -9.17
N LEU A 180 21.28 10.60 -9.70
CA LEU A 180 21.33 10.30 -11.12
C LEU A 180 20.07 9.53 -11.53
N VAL A 181 19.56 9.85 -12.71
CA VAL A 181 18.48 9.11 -13.37
C VAL A 181 18.99 8.60 -14.71
N GLY A 182 18.92 7.30 -14.95
CA GLY A 182 19.48 6.67 -16.15
C GLY A 182 21.01 6.83 -16.26
N GLY A 183 21.70 7.08 -15.15
CA GLY A 183 23.14 7.35 -15.12
C GLY A 183 23.54 8.80 -15.41
N GLU A 184 22.58 9.70 -15.66
CA GLU A 184 22.82 11.11 -15.94
C GLU A 184 22.34 12.02 -14.81
N LYS A 185 22.92 13.22 -14.71
CA LYS A 185 22.43 14.25 -13.79
C LYS A 185 21.01 14.63 -14.18
N VAL A 186 20.17 14.87 -13.17
CA VAL A 186 18.78 15.29 -13.39
C VAL A 186 18.75 16.65 -14.09
N ASP A 187 18.08 16.71 -15.24
CA ASP A 187 17.77 17.95 -15.92
C ASP A 187 16.49 18.53 -15.32
N PRO A 188 16.53 19.70 -14.65
CA PRO A 188 15.37 20.28 -14.00
C PRO A 188 14.24 20.65 -14.98
N ASN A 189 14.50 20.72 -16.28
CA ASN A 189 13.52 21.05 -17.32
C ASN A 189 12.96 19.84 -18.07
N LYS A 190 13.60 18.68 -17.97
CA LYS A 190 13.12 17.43 -18.57
C LYS A 190 11.87 16.92 -17.84
N GLN A 191 10.96 16.30 -18.58
CA GLN A 191 9.85 15.51 -18.04
C GLN A 191 10.30 14.05 -17.93
N TYR A 192 10.10 13.45 -16.76
CA TYR A 192 10.47 12.07 -16.44
C TYR A 192 9.21 11.21 -16.34
N ALA A 193 9.23 10.05 -17.00
CA ALA A 193 8.27 8.97 -16.80
C ALA A 193 8.62 8.21 -15.52
N VAL A 194 7.78 8.38 -14.50
CA VAL A 194 7.95 7.75 -13.19
C VAL A 194 6.91 6.64 -13.05
N LEU A 195 7.37 5.38 -13.04
CA LEU A 195 6.50 4.23 -12.81
C LEU A 195 6.29 4.03 -11.30
N THR A 196 5.04 3.84 -10.90
CA THR A 196 4.65 3.53 -9.52
C THR A 196 3.31 2.79 -9.51
N THR A 197 2.65 2.65 -8.36
CA THR A 197 1.27 2.16 -8.28
C THR A 197 0.25 3.28 -8.11
N ASP A 198 -1.00 3.02 -8.44
CA ASP A 198 -2.17 3.87 -8.19
C ASP A 198 -2.26 4.31 -6.72
N TYR A 199 -2.13 3.37 -5.77
CA TYR A 199 -2.13 3.67 -4.34
C TYR A 199 -1.10 4.74 -3.95
N LEU A 200 0.12 4.63 -4.49
CA LEU A 200 1.20 5.57 -4.20
C LEU A 200 1.03 6.88 -4.96
N PHE A 201 0.57 6.80 -6.21
CA PHE A 201 0.26 7.97 -7.03
C PHE A 201 -0.81 8.86 -6.39
N GLU A 202 -1.81 8.27 -5.74
CA GLU A 202 -2.85 8.97 -4.98
C GLU A 202 -2.35 9.58 -3.65
N GLY A 203 -1.09 9.33 -3.28
CA GLY A 203 -0.43 9.85 -2.08
C GLY A 203 -0.38 8.89 -0.91
N GLY A 204 -0.63 7.60 -1.14
CA GLY A 204 -0.37 6.53 -0.16
C GLY A 204 1.08 6.54 0.34
N ASP A 205 1.30 6.02 1.54
CA ASP A 205 2.62 5.98 2.21
C ASP A 205 3.40 7.32 2.17
N ASN A 206 2.70 8.45 2.29
CA ASN A 206 3.26 9.80 2.27
C ASN A 206 3.93 10.22 0.95
N MET A 207 3.65 9.56 -0.18
CA MET A 207 4.17 9.95 -1.50
C MET A 207 3.39 11.10 -2.15
N ALA A 208 3.10 12.15 -1.37
CA ALA A 208 2.31 13.30 -1.81
C ALA A 208 2.94 14.11 -2.97
N PHE A 209 4.24 13.91 -3.24
CA PHE A 209 4.95 14.53 -4.37
C PHE A 209 4.34 14.15 -5.72
N PHE A 210 3.64 13.00 -5.84
CA PHE A 210 2.91 12.64 -7.05
C PHE A 210 1.77 13.60 -7.40
N LYS A 211 1.25 14.39 -6.43
CA LYS A 211 0.27 15.45 -6.70
C LYS A 211 0.81 16.57 -7.60
N LYS A 212 2.14 16.69 -7.75
CA LYS A 212 2.78 17.64 -8.68
C LYS A 212 2.71 17.15 -10.13
N SER A 213 2.43 15.85 -10.35
CA SER A 213 2.31 15.26 -11.68
C SER A 213 1.15 15.90 -12.44
N LYS A 214 1.45 16.58 -13.54
CA LYS A 214 0.42 17.26 -14.35
C LYS A 214 -0.34 16.29 -15.26
N ASN A 215 0.29 15.18 -15.60
CA ASN A 215 -0.27 14.13 -16.44
C ASN A 215 0.12 12.77 -15.85
N SER A 216 -0.73 11.78 -16.04
CA SER A 216 -0.41 10.38 -15.77
C SER A 216 -1.17 9.48 -16.74
N SER A 217 -0.73 8.24 -16.85
CA SER A 217 -1.45 7.20 -17.59
C SER A 217 -1.55 5.94 -16.73
N MET A 218 -2.78 5.49 -16.51
CA MET A 218 -3.05 4.14 -16.01
C MET A 218 -2.66 3.14 -17.08
N THR A 219 -1.97 2.07 -16.68
CA THR A 219 -1.53 1.02 -17.61
C THR A 219 -2.55 -0.11 -17.77
N ASP A 220 -3.54 -0.16 -16.87
CA ASP A 220 -4.46 -1.30 -16.67
C ASP A 220 -3.75 -2.63 -16.30
N ILE A 221 -2.46 -2.58 -15.98
CA ILE A 221 -1.65 -3.73 -15.55
C ILE A 221 -1.61 -3.76 -14.02
N LEU A 222 -2.08 -4.85 -13.42
CA LEU A 222 -1.88 -5.08 -11.98
C LEU A 222 -0.41 -5.38 -11.70
N LEU A 223 0.15 -4.81 -10.62
CA LEU A 223 1.53 -5.08 -10.23
C LEU A 223 1.78 -6.59 -10.00
N ARG A 224 0.79 -7.29 -9.44
CA ARG A 224 0.85 -8.75 -9.26
C ARG A 224 0.93 -9.49 -10.59
N ASP A 225 0.17 -9.04 -11.58
CA ASP A 225 0.15 -9.67 -12.90
C ASP A 225 1.46 -9.40 -13.63
N ALA A 226 2.02 -8.18 -13.51
CA ALA A 226 3.37 -7.89 -14.00
C ALA A 226 4.44 -8.82 -13.42
N ILE A 227 4.36 -9.16 -12.12
CA ILE A 227 5.27 -10.15 -11.51
C ILE A 227 5.11 -11.52 -12.18
N ILE A 228 3.87 -11.97 -12.40
CA ILE A 228 3.58 -13.26 -13.03
C ILE A 228 4.07 -13.27 -14.48
N ASP A 229 3.74 -12.24 -15.26
CA ASP A 229 4.05 -12.12 -16.68
C ASP A 229 5.55 -12.04 -16.91
N TYR A 230 6.27 -11.25 -16.12
CA TYR A 230 7.73 -11.21 -16.15
C TYR A 230 8.32 -12.60 -15.91
N CYS A 231 7.88 -13.30 -14.86
CA CYS A 231 8.37 -14.63 -14.53
C CYS A 231 8.08 -15.64 -15.67
N VAL A 232 6.86 -15.60 -16.22
CA VAL A 232 6.46 -16.47 -17.33
C VAL A 232 7.30 -16.19 -18.58
N ASP A 233 7.67 -14.94 -18.84
CA ASP A 233 8.45 -14.55 -20.01
C ASP A 233 9.93 -14.96 -19.89
N VAL A 234 10.57 -14.68 -18.75
CA VAL A 234 12.02 -14.90 -18.60
C VAL A 234 12.39 -16.33 -18.20
N LYS A 235 11.50 -17.04 -17.49
CA LYS A 235 11.68 -18.38 -16.88
C LYS A 235 12.81 -18.50 -15.84
N GLU A 236 13.92 -17.80 -16.03
CA GLU A 236 15.07 -17.72 -15.13
C GLU A 236 15.29 -16.26 -14.76
N VAL A 237 14.96 -15.91 -13.52
CA VAL A 237 15.07 -14.55 -13.00
C VAL A 237 16.53 -14.19 -12.79
N LYS A 238 16.94 -13.07 -13.41
CA LYS A 238 18.26 -12.46 -13.20
C LYS A 238 18.09 -11.17 -12.42
N VAL A 239 18.72 -11.10 -11.25
CA VAL A 239 18.64 -9.95 -10.36
C VAL A 239 19.74 -8.96 -10.71
N ASN A 240 19.38 -7.68 -10.81
CA ASN A 240 20.36 -6.61 -11.00
C ASN A 240 20.93 -6.19 -9.65
N HIS A 241 22.26 -6.29 -9.50
CA HIS A 241 22.99 -5.88 -8.29
C HIS A 241 23.65 -4.49 -8.40
N GLY A 242 23.24 -3.69 -9.37
CA GLY A 242 23.71 -2.33 -9.55
C GLY A 242 23.56 -1.51 -8.27
N LYS A 243 24.58 -0.71 -7.94
CA LYS A 243 24.56 0.16 -6.76
C LYS A 243 23.54 1.29 -6.98
N ARG A 244 22.37 1.20 -6.34
CA ARG A 244 21.29 2.20 -6.41
C ARG A 244 21.40 3.20 -5.28
N LEU A 245 21.35 2.73 -4.03
CA LEU A 245 21.47 3.59 -2.86
C LEU A 245 22.81 3.34 -2.16
N TYR A 246 23.49 4.40 -1.72
CA TYR A 246 24.75 4.25 -1.02
C TYR A 246 25.06 5.40 -0.07
N ASP A 247 25.66 5.08 1.07
CA ASP A 247 26.09 6.11 2.02
C ASP A 247 27.35 6.83 1.51
N VAL A 248 27.36 8.14 1.68
CA VAL A 248 28.47 9.04 1.37
C VAL A 248 29.14 9.42 2.68
N LYS A 249 30.47 9.24 2.73
CA LYS A 249 31.29 9.59 3.90
C LYS A 249 31.52 11.09 4.00
#